data_AF-A0A7D8YP07-F1
#
_entry.id   AF-A0A7D8YP07-F1
#
_cell.length_a   1.000
_cell.length_b   1.000
_cell.length_c   1.000
_cell.angle_alpha   90.00
_cell.angle_beta   90.00
_cell.angle_gamma   90.00
#
_symmetry.space_group_name_H-M   'P 1'
#
loop_
_entity.id
_entity.type
_entity.pdbx_description
1 polymer ?
#
loop_
_entity_poly.entity_id
_entity_poly.type
_entity_poly.pdbx_seq_one_letter_code
_entity_poly.pdbx_strand_id
1 'polypeptide(L)'
;MEPIPLRTLTLLLNYERAVSDPRFVGMRLLESTEADPSLPRRLVKSEDTVFYQTRGHDQWFKAIGLYRVFFDLCPPDQRLSKPILIDMSPRNVIKFSINGPFLHAVTSTPKTTGGAGDSYIMTTGSRDNEGHGILAFPCPGRKDKQQFVVDMTRMEYGDAGRGIYGENYFLGTLDGYMKSMRRICVDPELVNTWDACHTALGSEAETRMKACAKRVWERWQNRESEGW
;
A
#
# COMPACT_ATOMS: atom_id res chain seq x y z
N MET A 1 -5.76 -19.10 -17.30
CA MET A 1 -5.58 -17.67 -17.68
C MET A 1 -4.12 -17.25 -17.59
N GLU A 2 -3.71 -16.16 -18.27
CA GLU A 2 -2.38 -15.57 -18.08
C GLU A 2 -2.25 -15.00 -16.66
N PRO A 3 -1.21 -15.37 -15.88
CA PRO A 3 -0.98 -14.79 -14.56
C PRO A 3 -0.65 -13.29 -14.59
N ILE A 4 -1.28 -12.48 -13.75
CA ILE A 4 -1.03 -11.03 -13.66
C ILE A 4 0.30 -10.79 -12.94
N PRO A 5 1.28 -10.10 -13.54
CA PRO A 5 2.48 -9.72 -12.78
C PRO A 5 2.07 -8.83 -11.60
N LEU A 6 2.48 -9.19 -10.38
CA LEU A 6 2.04 -8.46 -9.19
C LEU A 6 2.47 -6.99 -9.24
N ARG A 7 3.67 -6.71 -9.76
CA ARG A 7 4.12 -5.35 -10.09
C ARG A 7 3.12 -4.59 -10.97
N THR A 8 2.67 -5.21 -12.06
CA THR A 8 1.69 -4.61 -12.99
C THR A 8 0.38 -4.33 -12.27
N LEU A 9 -0.13 -5.28 -11.49
CA LEU A 9 -1.35 -5.10 -10.71
C LEU A 9 -1.21 -3.93 -9.72
N THR A 10 -0.12 -3.88 -8.96
CA THR A 10 0.16 -2.81 -7.99
C THR A 10 0.18 -1.44 -8.67
N LEU A 11 0.83 -1.34 -9.83
CA LEU A 11 0.89 -0.10 -10.61
C LEU A 11 -0.50 0.33 -11.10
N LEU A 12 -1.27 -0.60 -11.66
CA LEU A 12 -2.62 -0.31 -12.14
C LEU A 12 -3.57 0.12 -11.03
N LEU A 13 -3.58 -0.60 -9.91
CA LEU A 13 -4.39 -0.24 -8.74
C LEU A 13 -4.01 1.14 -8.21
N ASN A 14 -2.72 1.47 -8.18
CA ASN A 14 -2.25 2.78 -7.77
C ASN A 14 -2.65 3.90 -8.74
N TYR A 15 -2.52 3.65 -10.04
CA TYR A 15 -2.86 4.58 -11.10
C TYR A 15 -4.36 4.86 -11.12
N GLU A 16 -5.18 3.82 -11.27
CA GLU A 16 -6.64 3.96 -11.35
C GLU A 16 -7.20 4.63 -10.11
N ARG A 17 -6.70 4.26 -8.93
CA ARG A 17 -7.09 4.91 -7.68
C ARG A 17 -6.77 6.41 -7.68
N ALA A 18 -5.60 6.80 -8.20
CA ALA A 18 -5.16 8.18 -8.20
C ALA A 18 -5.96 9.05 -9.16
N VAL A 19 -6.23 8.56 -10.37
CA VAL A 19 -6.92 9.35 -11.41
C VAL A 19 -8.43 9.40 -11.23
N SER A 20 -9.02 8.44 -10.50
CA SER A 20 -10.48 8.34 -10.39
C SER A 20 -11.07 8.80 -9.06
N ASP A 21 -10.25 8.97 -8.01
CA ASP A 21 -10.72 9.41 -6.71
C ASP A 21 -10.48 10.93 -6.55
N PRO A 22 -11.55 11.75 -6.55
CA PRO A 22 -11.42 13.21 -6.54
C PRO A 22 -10.74 13.76 -5.29
N ARG A 23 -10.59 12.95 -4.23
CA ARG A 23 -9.87 13.34 -3.02
C ARG A 23 -8.37 13.48 -3.21
N PHE A 24 -7.81 12.90 -4.27
CA PHE A 24 -6.41 13.12 -4.64
C PHE A 24 -6.21 14.46 -5.37
N VAL A 25 -7.28 15.07 -5.89
CA VAL A 25 -7.19 16.39 -6.53
C VAL A 25 -6.89 17.44 -5.47
N GLY A 26 -5.77 18.16 -5.64
CA GLY A 26 -5.36 19.24 -4.74
C GLY A 26 -4.71 18.79 -3.43
N MET A 27 -4.40 17.50 -3.29
CA MET A 27 -3.66 16.94 -2.16
C MET A 27 -2.22 17.48 -2.10
N ARG A 28 -1.70 17.78 -0.90
CA ARG A 28 -0.38 18.41 -0.72
C ARG A 28 0.40 17.81 0.45
N LEU A 29 1.70 17.60 0.27
CA LEU A 29 2.63 17.36 1.37
C LEU A 29 2.98 18.72 1.97
N LEU A 30 2.68 18.92 3.25
CA LEU A 30 2.99 20.17 3.95
C LEU A 30 4.41 20.14 4.52
N GLU A 31 4.74 19.05 5.20
CA GLU A 31 6.01 18.88 5.90
C GLU A 31 6.45 17.41 5.91
N SER A 32 7.76 17.16 5.85
CA SER A 32 8.35 15.84 6.02
C SER A 32 9.72 16.00 6.67
N THR A 33 9.94 15.30 7.77
CA THR A 33 11.16 15.34 8.57
C THR A 33 11.59 13.93 8.92
N GLU A 34 12.87 13.63 8.72
CA GLU A 34 13.48 12.35 9.06
C GLU A 34 14.37 12.53 10.31
N ALA A 35 14.19 11.64 11.28
CA ALA A 35 14.85 11.65 12.58
C ALA A 35 16.12 10.80 12.62
N ASP A 36 16.57 10.26 11.47
CA ASP A 36 17.82 9.49 11.40
C ASP A 36 19.01 10.38 11.83
N PRO A 37 19.69 10.07 12.95
CA PRO A 37 20.80 10.86 13.45
C PRO A 37 22.06 10.79 12.56
N SER A 38 22.11 9.88 11.59
CA SER A 38 23.21 9.72 10.64
C SER A 38 23.02 10.51 9.33
N LEU A 39 21.80 11.03 9.08
CA LEU A 39 21.48 11.81 7.88
C LEU A 39 21.34 13.29 8.26
N PRO A 40 21.93 14.24 7.48
CA PRO A 40 21.63 15.65 7.68
C PRO A 40 20.13 15.86 7.49
N ARG A 41 19.47 16.58 8.41
CA ARG A 41 18.04 16.98 8.28
C ARG A 41 17.80 17.54 6.89
N ARG A 42 17.25 16.72 6.00
CA ARG A 42 16.91 17.10 4.63
C ARG A 42 15.41 17.07 4.51
N LEU A 43 14.85 18.17 4.02
CA LEU A 43 13.52 18.16 3.41
C LEU A 43 13.62 17.26 2.16
N VAL A 44 13.19 16.01 2.29
CA VAL A 44 13.19 15.05 1.18
C VAL A 44 12.02 15.43 0.26
N LYS A 45 12.26 16.32 -0.71
CA LYS A 45 11.30 16.73 -1.73
C LYS A 45 11.67 16.09 -3.07
N SER A 46 11.18 14.87 -3.32
CA SER A 46 11.00 14.40 -4.69
C SER A 46 9.50 14.43 -5.01
N GLU A 47 9.11 14.83 -6.23
CA GLU A 47 7.70 14.92 -6.63
C GLU A 47 6.98 13.56 -6.49
N ASP A 48 7.69 12.47 -6.78
CA ASP A 48 7.22 11.10 -6.57
C ASP A 48 6.95 10.85 -5.07
N THR A 49 7.88 11.25 -4.21
CA THR A 49 7.77 11.07 -2.75
C THR A 49 6.59 11.86 -2.19
N VAL A 50 6.29 13.06 -2.72
CA VAL A 50 5.09 13.84 -2.36
C VAL A 50 3.82 13.06 -2.67
N PHE A 51 3.70 12.49 -3.87
CA PHE A 51 2.50 11.75 -4.27
C PHE A 51 2.22 10.52 -3.38
N TYR A 52 3.26 9.82 -2.94
CA TYR A 52 3.07 8.65 -2.09
C TYR A 52 2.98 8.98 -0.60
N GLN A 53 3.79 9.91 -0.09
CA GLN A 53 3.71 10.36 1.30
C GLN A 53 2.38 11.02 1.60
N THR A 54 1.82 11.77 0.64
CA THR A 54 0.50 12.39 0.80
C THR A 54 -0.59 11.39 1.11
N ARG A 55 -0.44 10.13 0.71
CA ARG A 55 -1.45 9.10 0.99
C ARG A 55 -1.73 8.97 2.50
N GLY A 56 -0.82 9.31 3.41
CA GLY A 56 -1.14 9.56 4.83
C GLY A 56 -1.60 8.34 5.65
N HIS A 57 -2.00 8.57 6.90
CA HIS A 57 -2.38 7.54 7.89
C HIS A 57 -3.56 6.65 7.42
N ASP A 58 -3.56 5.37 7.82
CA ASP A 58 -4.57 4.32 7.51
C ASP A 58 -4.68 3.87 6.04
N GLN A 59 -3.71 4.18 5.18
CA GLN A 59 -3.78 3.78 3.79
C GLN A 59 -3.59 2.29 3.57
N TRP A 60 -2.84 1.64 4.45
CA TRP A 60 -2.63 0.20 4.40
C TRP A 60 -3.96 -0.56 4.39
N PHE A 61 -4.94 -0.10 5.19
CA PHE A 61 -6.27 -0.68 5.23
C PHE A 61 -7.00 -0.54 3.88
N LYS A 62 -6.88 0.64 3.24
CA LYS A 62 -7.48 0.90 1.92
C LYS A 62 -6.79 0.11 0.81
N ALA A 63 -5.47 -0.07 0.87
CA ALA A 63 -4.70 -0.86 -0.09
C ALA A 63 -5.07 -2.35 -0.01
N ILE A 64 -5.16 -2.89 1.21
CA ILE A 64 -5.64 -4.25 1.45
C ILE A 64 -7.07 -4.44 0.93
N GLY A 65 -7.96 -3.49 1.25
CA GLY A 65 -9.33 -3.50 0.75
C GLY A 65 -9.41 -3.52 -0.78
N LEU A 66 -8.55 -2.74 -1.44
CA LEU A 66 -8.49 -2.68 -2.90
C LEU A 66 -8.01 -4.01 -3.52
N TYR A 67 -6.98 -4.65 -2.95
CA TYR A 67 -6.56 -5.99 -3.37
C TYR A 67 -7.66 -7.02 -3.17
N ARG A 68 -8.30 -7.02 -1.99
CA ARG A 68 -9.38 -7.95 -1.68
C ARG A 68 -10.47 -7.86 -2.74
N VAL A 69 -10.97 -6.65 -2.99
CA VAL A 69 -12.05 -6.43 -3.95
C VAL A 69 -11.62 -6.79 -5.37
N PHE A 70 -10.37 -6.52 -5.76
CA PHE A 70 -9.84 -6.94 -7.05
C PHE A 70 -9.77 -8.46 -7.19
N PHE A 71 -9.31 -9.18 -6.17
CA PHE A 71 -9.25 -10.64 -6.20
C PHE A 71 -10.64 -11.27 -6.21
N ASP A 72 -11.62 -10.68 -5.52
CA ASP A 72 -13.01 -11.14 -5.53
C ASP A 72 -13.68 -10.96 -6.92
N LEU A 73 -13.15 -10.08 -7.79
CA LEU A 73 -13.60 -9.91 -9.18
C LEU A 73 -12.93 -10.89 -10.16
N CYS A 74 -11.76 -11.42 -9.80
CA CYS A 74 -11.00 -12.29 -10.69
C CYS A 74 -11.60 -13.71 -10.71
N PRO A 75 -11.49 -14.44 -11.84
CA PRO A 75 -11.83 -15.86 -11.88
C PRO A 75 -10.98 -16.68 -10.88
N PRO A 76 -11.49 -17.81 -10.34
CA PRO A 76 -10.77 -18.60 -9.33
C PRO A 76 -9.41 -19.17 -9.79
N ASP A 77 -9.21 -19.36 -11.10
CA ASP A 77 -7.95 -19.84 -11.67
C ASP A 77 -6.95 -18.71 -11.97
N GLN A 78 -7.34 -17.45 -11.76
CA GLN A 78 -6.45 -16.31 -11.92
C GLN A 78 -5.35 -16.37 -10.85
N ARG A 79 -4.11 -16.21 -11.30
CA ARG A 79 -2.91 -16.21 -10.43
C ARG A 79 -2.14 -14.92 -10.59
N LEU A 80 -1.31 -14.60 -9.61
CA LEU A 80 -0.29 -13.56 -9.70
C LEU A 80 1.04 -14.19 -10.12
N SER A 81 1.84 -13.48 -10.91
CA SER A 81 3.18 -13.93 -11.31
C SER A 81 4.29 -12.95 -10.96
N LYS A 82 5.52 -13.47 -11.02
CA LYS A 82 6.83 -12.79 -10.87
C LYS A 82 7.02 -12.10 -9.49
N PRO A 83 7.99 -12.55 -8.66
CA PRO A 83 8.97 -13.62 -8.90
C PRO A 83 8.41 -15.04 -8.74
N ILE A 84 7.23 -15.20 -8.14
CA ILE A 84 6.64 -16.52 -7.82
C ILE A 84 5.18 -16.54 -8.29
N LEU A 85 4.67 -17.72 -8.66
CA LEU A 85 3.27 -17.90 -9.06
C LEU A 85 2.38 -18.06 -7.83
N ILE A 86 1.57 -17.06 -7.49
CA ILE A 86 0.82 -17.01 -6.24
C ILE A 86 -0.68 -17.22 -6.50
N ASP A 87 -1.31 -18.06 -5.68
CA ASP A 87 -2.76 -18.18 -5.60
C ASP A 87 -3.33 -17.00 -4.79
N MET A 88 -4.30 -16.29 -5.36
CA MET A 88 -4.91 -15.11 -4.74
C MET A 88 -5.92 -15.47 -3.65
N SER A 89 -6.40 -16.72 -3.65
CA SER A 89 -7.46 -17.18 -2.75
C SER A 89 -7.01 -17.23 -1.30
N PRO A 90 -5.93 -17.95 -0.93
CA PRO A 90 -5.44 -17.94 0.44
C PRO A 90 -4.62 -16.66 0.70
N ARG A 91 -5.19 -15.74 1.49
CA ARG A 91 -4.55 -14.47 1.81
C ARG A 91 -4.89 -14.01 3.22
N ASN A 92 -3.88 -13.58 3.95
CA ASN A 92 -4.02 -13.03 5.29
C ASN A 92 -3.58 -11.58 5.32
N VAL A 93 -4.17 -10.82 6.22
CA VAL A 93 -3.59 -9.55 6.66
C VAL A 93 -2.72 -9.83 7.87
N ILE A 94 -1.49 -9.33 7.84
CA ILE A 94 -0.61 -9.29 9.01
C ILE A 94 -0.49 -7.83 9.43
N LYS A 95 -0.83 -7.54 10.68
CA LYS A 95 -0.67 -6.20 11.27
C LYS A 95 0.56 -6.15 12.16
N PHE A 96 1.23 -5.02 12.07
CA PHE A 96 2.39 -4.65 12.84
C PHE A 96 2.14 -3.39 13.66
N SER A 97 2.89 -3.25 14.75
CA SER A 97 3.16 -1.99 15.40
C SER A 97 4.49 -1.46 14.88
N ILE A 98 4.49 -0.22 14.40
CA ILE A 98 5.68 0.52 13.99
C ILE A 98 6.10 1.35 15.20
N ASN A 99 7.10 0.86 15.93
CA ASN A 99 7.57 1.49 17.16
C ASN A 99 8.75 2.43 16.86
N GLY A 100 8.61 3.71 17.21
CA GLY A 100 9.61 4.74 16.94
C GLY A 100 9.86 4.95 15.44
N PRO A 101 8.86 5.38 14.66
CA PRO A 101 9.05 5.70 13.24
C PRO A 101 10.07 6.82 13.07
N PHE A 102 10.99 6.66 12.12
CA PHE A 102 12.04 7.65 11.84
C PHE A 102 11.54 8.81 10.99
N LEU A 103 10.49 8.60 10.19
CA LEU A 103 9.90 9.67 9.39
C LEU A 103 8.64 10.21 10.06
N HIS A 104 8.58 11.53 10.23
CA HIS A 104 7.36 12.27 10.52
C HIS A 104 6.93 13.06 9.27
N ALA A 105 5.69 12.87 8.82
CA ALA A 105 5.14 13.55 7.64
C ALA A 105 3.76 14.14 7.92
N VAL A 106 3.52 15.36 7.46
CA VAL A 106 2.25 16.09 7.58
C VAL A 106 1.69 16.35 6.19
N THR A 107 0.47 15.89 5.97
CA THR A 107 -0.18 15.93 4.66
C THR A 107 -1.55 16.58 4.78
N SER A 108 -1.99 17.27 3.73
CA SER A 108 -3.28 17.95 3.68
C SER A 108 -4.09 17.49 2.48
N THR A 109 -5.36 17.19 2.73
CA THR A 109 -6.35 16.85 1.70
C THR A 109 -7.52 17.83 1.75
N PRO A 110 -8.00 18.35 0.61
CA PRO A 110 -9.21 19.16 0.60
C PRO A 110 -10.42 18.39 1.14
N LYS A 111 -11.29 19.03 1.92
CA LYS A 111 -12.59 18.42 2.27
C LYS A 111 -13.50 18.43 1.05
N THR A 112 -14.14 17.29 0.75
CA THR A 112 -15.08 17.15 -0.39
C THR A 112 -16.36 17.98 -0.23
N THR A 113 -16.70 18.43 0.98
CA THR A 113 -17.95 19.14 1.30
C THR A 113 -17.74 20.45 2.07
N GLY A 114 -16.50 20.98 2.12
CA GLY A 114 -16.17 22.22 2.83
C GLY A 114 -16.08 23.45 1.93
N GLY A 115 -16.25 24.64 2.50
CA GLY A 115 -15.95 25.91 1.83
C GLY A 115 -14.46 26.04 1.47
N ALA A 116 -14.11 27.02 0.62
CA ALA A 116 -12.73 27.26 0.22
C ALA A 116 -11.82 27.45 1.45
N GLY A 117 -10.87 26.52 1.66
CA GLY A 117 -9.92 26.55 2.78
C GLY A 117 -10.01 25.37 3.75
N ASP A 118 -11.06 24.55 3.66
CA ASP A 118 -11.25 23.41 4.56
C ASP A 118 -10.41 22.19 4.12
N SER A 119 -9.50 21.72 4.98
CA SER A 119 -8.67 20.54 4.70
C SER A 119 -8.61 19.56 5.88
N TYR A 120 -8.45 18.26 5.57
CA TYR A 120 -8.05 17.25 6.55
C TYR A 120 -6.54 17.17 6.59
N ILE A 121 -5.98 17.31 7.79
CA ILE A 121 -4.57 17.08 8.07
C ILE A 121 -4.39 15.62 8.50
N MET A 122 -3.45 14.92 7.89
CA MET A 122 -3.06 13.57 8.27
C MET A 122 -1.57 13.56 8.60
N THR A 123 -1.20 12.86 9.68
CA THR A 123 0.17 12.74 10.15
C THR A 123 0.61 11.28 10.13
N THR A 124 1.80 11.03 9.59
CA THR A 124 2.50 9.74 9.63
C THR A 124 3.72 9.90 10.54
N GLY A 125 4.02 8.91 11.37
CA GLY A 125 5.11 8.94 12.33
C GLY A 125 4.95 9.96 13.46
N SER A 126 3.70 10.29 13.80
CA SER A 126 3.37 11.25 14.86
C SER A 126 3.18 10.60 16.22
N ARG A 127 3.13 9.26 16.27
CA ARG A 127 2.98 8.48 17.50
C ARG A 127 4.20 7.59 17.71
N ASP A 128 4.49 7.30 18.97
CA ASP A 128 5.54 6.34 19.35
C ASP A 128 5.24 4.93 18.84
N ASN A 129 3.96 4.62 18.64
CA ASN A 129 3.46 3.35 18.12
C ASN A 129 2.32 3.57 17.10
N GLU A 130 2.54 3.15 15.86
CA GLU A 130 1.56 3.26 14.77
C GLU A 130 1.21 1.88 14.19
N GLY A 131 -0.07 1.66 13.88
CA GLY A 131 -0.53 0.40 13.31
C GLY A 131 -0.33 0.37 11.80
N HIS A 132 0.26 -0.70 11.27
CA HIS A 132 0.44 -0.91 9.84
C HIS A 132 0.09 -2.33 9.43
N GLY A 133 -0.43 -2.54 8.22
CA GLY A 133 -0.83 -3.87 7.78
C GLY A 133 -0.35 -4.19 6.38
N ILE A 134 0.00 -5.45 6.17
CA ILE A 134 0.44 -5.96 4.86
C ILE A 134 -0.41 -7.16 4.48
N LEU A 135 -0.44 -7.45 3.18
CA LEU A 135 -1.09 -8.63 2.66
C LEU A 135 -0.05 -9.76 2.52
N ALA A 136 -0.40 -10.94 2.99
CA ALA A 136 0.46 -12.11 3.01
C ALA A 136 -0.20 -13.29 2.32
N PHE A 137 0.58 -13.97 1.48
CA PHE A 137 0.19 -15.16 0.74
C PHE A 137 1.06 -16.35 1.18
N PRO A 138 0.52 -17.57 1.25
CA PRO A 138 1.33 -18.76 1.40
C PRO A 138 2.33 -18.89 0.24
N CYS A 139 3.58 -19.24 0.53
CA CYS A 139 4.55 -19.54 -0.52
C CYS A 139 4.20 -20.89 -1.18
N PRO A 140 3.97 -20.94 -2.50
CA PRO A 140 3.68 -22.19 -3.21
C PRO A 140 4.81 -23.21 -3.05
N GLY A 141 4.44 -24.47 -2.83
CA GLY A 141 5.39 -25.58 -2.77
C GLY A 141 6.25 -25.64 -1.49
N ARG A 142 6.07 -24.72 -0.54
CA ARG A 142 6.79 -24.74 0.74
C ARG A 142 5.89 -25.15 1.91
N LYS A 143 6.38 -26.09 2.71
CA LYS A 143 5.69 -26.61 3.91
C LYS A 143 5.99 -25.79 5.18
N ASP A 144 6.98 -24.92 5.15
CA ASP A 144 7.56 -24.20 6.30
C ASP A 144 6.77 -22.95 6.70
N LYS A 145 5.50 -22.80 6.26
CA LYS A 145 4.66 -21.61 6.48
C LYS A 145 5.32 -20.31 6.01
N GLN A 146 6.33 -20.35 5.12
CA GLN A 146 6.93 -19.14 4.58
C GLN A 146 5.86 -18.33 3.85
N GLN A 147 5.76 -17.05 4.20
CA GLN A 147 4.81 -16.12 3.61
C GLN A 147 5.52 -15.19 2.66
N PHE A 148 4.87 -14.96 1.52
CA PHE A 148 5.21 -13.90 0.59
C PHE A 148 4.29 -12.71 0.86
N VAL A 149 4.86 -11.52 1.00
CA VAL A 149 4.13 -10.34 1.45
C VAL A 149 4.21 -9.22 0.43
N VAL A 150 3.14 -8.43 0.37
CA VAL A 150 3.04 -7.21 -0.42
C VAL A 150 2.55 -6.06 0.45
N ASP A 151 3.20 -4.92 0.31
CA ASP A 151 2.85 -3.66 0.97
C ASP A 151 2.92 -2.51 -0.04
N MET A 152 1.77 -1.91 -0.36
CA MET A 152 1.67 -0.78 -1.30
C MET A 152 1.80 0.59 -0.65
N THR A 153 1.89 0.63 0.67
CA THR A 153 1.67 1.83 1.48
C THR A 153 2.91 2.28 2.22
N ARG A 154 3.94 1.43 2.22
CA ARG A 154 5.25 1.70 2.81
C ARG A 154 5.91 3.02 2.43
N MET A 155 5.60 3.56 1.24
CA MET A 155 6.06 4.89 0.81
C MET A 155 5.48 6.06 1.63
N GLU A 156 4.52 5.81 2.52
CA GLU A 156 4.11 6.77 3.56
C GLU A 156 5.30 7.16 4.46
N TYR A 157 6.31 6.29 4.56
CA TYR A 157 7.58 6.50 5.24
C TYR A 157 8.70 7.00 4.31
N GLY A 158 8.36 7.63 3.19
CA GLY A 158 9.33 8.26 2.27
C GLY A 158 10.23 7.25 1.55
N ASP A 159 11.47 7.66 1.25
CA ASP A 159 12.42 6.83 0.48
C ASP A 159 12.88 5.58 1.25
N ALA A 160 12.83 5.60 2.59
CA ALA A 160 13.02 4.42 3.43
C ALA A 160 11.94 3.35 3.18
N GLY A 161 10.76 3.80 2.73
CA GLY A 161 9.61 3.00 2.33
C GLY A 161 9.79 2.19 1.05
N ARG A 162 10.79 2.50 0.23
CA ARG A 162 10.99 1.83 -1.06
C ARG A 162 11.24 0.32 -0.89
N GLY A 163 10.78 -0.42 -1.88
CA GLY A 163 11.06 -1.84 -2.05
C GLY A 163 12.55 -2.14 -2.20
N ILE A 164 12.88 -3.43 -2.23
CA ILE A 164 14.27 -3.91 -2.29
C ILE A 164 15.01 -3.34 -3.51
N TYR A 165 14.30 -3.09 -4.62
CA TYR A 165 14.88 -2.57 -5.86
C TYR A 165 14.44 -1.12 -6.15
N GLY A 166 14.05 -0.36 -5.11
CA GLY A 166 13.65 1.03 -5.24
C GLY A 166 12.18 1.24 -5.63
N GLU A 167 11.39 0.18 -5.72
CA GLU A 167 9.97 0.28 -6.11
C GLU A 167 9.13 1.00 -5.05
N ASN A 168 7.97 1.55 -5.45
CA ASN A 168 7.06 2.26 -4.55
C ASN A 168 6.19 1.31 -3.69
N TYR A 169 6.57 0.05 -3.59
CA TYR A 169 5.90 -1.00 -2.84
C TYR A 169 6.96 -2.00 -2.36
N PHE A 170 6.65 -2.77 -1.31
CA PHE A 170 7.45 -3.92 -0.92
C PHE A 170 6.89 -5.20 -1.52
N LEU A 171 7.78 -6.08 -1.97
CA LEU A 171 7.46 -7.40 -2.47
C LEU A 171 8.56 -8.39 -2.08
N GLY A 172 8.24 -9.42 -1.29
CA GLY A 172 9.25 -10.37 -0.84
C GLY A 172 8.78 -11.33 0.24
N THR A 173 9.72 -11.95 0.95
CA THR A 173 9.41 -12.81 2.11
C THR A 173 9.08 -11.97 3.33
N LEU A 174 8.32 -12.52 4.28
CA LEU A 174 8.07 -11.86 5.57
C LEU A 174 9.36 -11.49 6.31
N ASP A 175 10.37 -12.37 6.33
CA ASP A 175 11.68 -12.04 6.93
C ASP A 175 12.38 -10.87 6.22
N GLY A 176 12.36 -10.85 4.89
CA GLY A 176 12.89 -9.74 4.11
C GLY A 176 12.15 -8.43 4.40
N TYR A 177 10.83 -8.51 4.57
CA TYR A 177 10.01 -7.38 4.97
C TYR A 177 10.42 -6.85 6.36
N MET A 178 10.52 -7.73 7.36
CA MET A 178 10.92 -7.33 8.73
C MET A 178 12.31 -6.71 8.78
N LYS A 179 13.27 -7.25 8.02
CA LYS A 179 14.60 -6.65 7.88
C LYS A 179 14.53 -5.27 7.24
N SER A 180 13.71 -5.10 6.20
CA SER A 180 13.56 -3.82 5.53
C SER A 180 12.92 -2.76 6.43
N MET A 181 11.98 -3.14 7.31
CA MET A 181 11.28 -2.23 8.23
C MET A 181 12.20 -1.56 9.25
N ARG A 182 13.38 -2.12 9.52
CA ARG A 182 14.41 -1.49 10.37
C ARG A 182 14.98 -0.19 9.80
N ARG A 183 14.70 0.13 8.54
CA ARG A 183 15.00 1.44 7.92
C ARG A 183 13.91 2.49 8.20
N ILE A 184 12.75 2.07 8.69
CA ILE A 184 11.57 2.92 8.89
C ILE A 184 11.33 3.17 10.37
N CYS A 185 11.63 2.18 11.22
CA CYS A 185 11.40 2.27 12.66
C CYS A 185 12.43 1.49 13.47
N VAL A 186 12.44 1.72 14.78
CA VAL A 186 13.34 1.05 15.74
C VAL A 186 13.07 -0.46 15.75
N ASP A 187 11.82 -0.84 15.94
CA ASP A 187 11.43 -2.25 15.99
C ASP A 187 10.00 -2.47 15.49
N PRO A 188 9.81 -3.18 14.36
CA PRO A 188 8.48 -3.62 13.93
C PRO A 188 8.03 -4.84 14.74
N GLU A 189 6.87 -4.73 15.40
CA GLU A 189 6.31 -5.83 16.20
C GLU A 189 5.09 -6.43 15.49
N LEU A 190 5.01 -7.77 15.38
CA LEU A 190 3.80 -8.43 14.88
C LEU A 190 2.69 -8.39 15.94
N VAL A 191 1.56 -7.78 15.60
CA VAL A 191 0.42 -7.62 16.52
C VAL A 191 -0.58 -8.75 16.35
N ASN A 192 -1.07 -8.98 15.13
CA ASN A 192 -2.01 -10.05 14.85
C ASN A 192 -2.05 -10.41 13.35
N THR A 193 -2.67 -11.55 13.05
CA THR A 193 -2.95 -12.01 11.69
C THR A 193 -4.42 -12.40 11.58
N TRP A 194 -5.08 -12.03 10.48
CA TRP A 194 -6.46 -12.43 10.20
C TRP A 194 -6.68 -12.68 8.70
N ASP A 195 -7.77 -13.37 8.36
CA ASP A 195 -8.14 -13.62 6.97
C ASP A 195 -8.55 -12.31 6.27
N ALA A 196 -7.92 -12.00 5.14
CA ALA A 196 -8.20 -10.75 4.42
C ALA A 196 -9.64 -10.69 3.89
N CYS A 197 -10.29 -11.83 3.66
CA CYS A 197 -11.67 -11.94 3.18
C CYS A 197 -12.69 -11.36 4.16
N HIS A 198 -12.35 -11.28 5.46
CA HIS A 198 -13.25 -10.76 6.51
C HIS A 198 -13.03 -9.27 6.85
N THR A 199 -12.20 -8.57 6.08
CA THR A 199 -11.91 -7.15 6.34
C THR A 199 -13.11 -6.28 5.94
N ALA A 200 -13.99 -5.92 6.89
CA ALA A 200 -15.15 -5.06 6.62
C ALA A 200 -14.71 -3.70 6.06
N LEU A 201 -15.25 -3.32 4.91
CA LEU A 201 -15.08 -1.99 4.32
C LEU A 201 -16.38 -1.21 4.54
N GLY A 202 -16.30 0.06 4.91
CA GLY A 202 -17.50 0.92 4.97
C GLY A 202 -18.15 1.01 3.59
N SER A 203 -19.48 1.10 3.53
CA SER A 203 -20.27 0.95 2.29
C SER A 203 -19.83 1.88 1.14
N GLU A 204 -19.56 3.16 1.43
CA GLU A 204 -19.11 4.13 0.41
C GLU A 204 -17.67 3.87 -0.05
N ALA A 205 -16.78 3.51 0.88
CA ALA A 205 -15.40 3.17 0.56
C ALA A 205 -15.32 1.90 -0.30
N GLU A 206 -16.11 0.88 0.06
CA GLU A 206 -16.20 -0.38 -0.67
C GLU A 206 -16.72 -0.17 -2.09
N THR A 207 -17.76 0.65 -2.26
CA THR A 207 -18.32 0.97 -3.59
C THR A 207 -17.27 1.59 -4.52
N ARG A 208 -16.48 2.54 -4.01
CA ARG A 208 -15.39 3.16 -4.79
C ARG A 208 -14.27 2.17 -5.11
N MET A 209 -13.89 1.33 -4.15
CA MET A 209 -12.87 0.30 -4.38
C MET A 209 -13.33 -0.72 -5.42
N LYS A 210 -14.61 -1.13 -5.40
CA LYS A 210 -15.23 -1.99 -6.42
C LYS A 210 -15.17 -1.35 -7.81
N ALA A 211 -15.51 -0.07 -7.93
CA ALA A 211 -15.42 0.64 -9.20
C ALA A 211 -13.96 0.73 -9.71
N CYS A 212 -13.00 1.03 -8.82
CA CYS A 212 -11.58 1.06 -9.15
C CYS A 212 -11.06 -0.31 -9.60
N ALA A 213 -11.35 -1.36 -8.83
CA ALA A 213 -10.93 -2.71 -9.14
C ALA A 213 -11.53 -3.22 -10.46
N LYS A 214 -12.78 -2.87 -10.75
CA LYS A 214 -13.44 -3.18 -12.03
C LYS A 214 -12.69 -2.55 -13.21
N ARG A 215 -12.34 -1.26 -13.13
CA ARG A 215 -11.55 -0.59 -14.19
C ARG A 215 -10.18 -1.23 -14.40
N VAL A 216 -9.49 -1.57 -13.29
CA VAL A 216 -8.19 -2.27 -13.37
C VAL A 216 -8.35 -3.62 -14.06
N TRP A 217 -9.42 -4.35 -13.74
CA TRP A 217 -9.69 -5.65 -14.36
C TRP A 217 -10.01 -5.53 -15.85
N GLU A 218 -10.87 -4.57 -16.23
CA GLU A 218 -11.18 -4.29 -17.63
C GLU A 218 -9.93 -3.93 -18.43
N ARG A 219 -9.09 -3.03 -17.90
CA ARG A 219 -7.81 -2.65 -18.51
C ARG A 219 -6.86 -3.84 -18.66
N TRP A 220 -6.78 -4.71 -17.65
CA TRP A 220 -5.98 -5.94 -17.74
C TRP A 220 -6.50 -6.89 -18.83
N GLN A 221 -7.82 -7.05 -18.95
CA GLN A 221 -8.43 -7.89 -19.99
C GLN A 221 -8.19 -7.30 -21.39
N ASN A 222 -8.21 -5.98 -21.54
CA ASN A 222 -8.01 -5.25 -22.80
C ASN A 222 -6.56 -4.82 -23.06
N ARG A 223 -5.59 -5.40 -22.33
CA ARG A 223 -4.20 -4.92 -22.33
C ARG A 223 -3.49 -4.92 -23.67
N GLU A 224 -3.93 -5.76 -24.60
CA GLU A 224 -3.36 -5.83 -25.96
C GLU A 224 -3.84 -4.68 -26.84
N SER A 225 -5.02 -4.13 -26.58
CA SER A 225 -5.63 -3.05 -27.37
C SER A 225 -5.43 -1.65 -26.77
N GLU A 226 -5.34 -1.53 -25.45
CA GLU A 226 -5.21 -0.22 -24.79
C GLU A 226 -3.77 0.34 -24.79
N GLY A 227 -2.76 -0.51 -25.00
CA GLY A 227 -1.36 -0.12 -24.79
C GLY A 227 -1.04 0.12 -23.30
N TRP A 228 0.25 0.12 -22.96
CA TRP A 228 0.75 0.28 -21.59
C TRP A 228 1.62 1.52 -21.45
#